data_AF-A0A7R7DVZ4-F1
#
_entry.id   AF-A0A7R7DVZ4-F1
#
_cell.length_a   1.000
_cell.length_b   1.000
_cell.length_c   1.000
_cell.angle_alpha   90.00
_cell.angle_beta   90.00
_cell.angle_gamma   90.00
#
_symmetry.space_group_name_H-M   'P 1'
#
loop_
_entity.id
_entity.type
_entity.pdbx_description
1 polymer ?
#
loop_
_entity_poly.entity_id
_entity_poly.type
_entity_poly.pdbx_seq_one_letter_code
_entity_poly.pdbx_strand_id
1 'polypeptide(L)'
;MSDDLRSPSPDAEQPDADYLAEVRRLVAAARRSPEVDDELLADYVGGALAGTGVEEQVAELIATRPEWRSAHAAAVPADAAVRADLAHVGTVPTTMPPELLSRLGEGFREQRPAGHPVVALDRDRRSRRRRAQWLAGAAAGVLVLAFAGIAGASVLTGGQDRDASSSRAGSARQGATPSPTTKGPNHAQIAPKDARPTDGVRLAASGTDYTVDTVPQAADRAGQQALSSSAVAAAVPGELRPLTDPARLDRCLHQLGVPGGYTASLVDFALFRSRPAAVVVASAGSATRISVVGPECGTDGAHLQYQTSTISLHAS
;
A
#
# COMPACT_ATOMS: atom_id res chain seq x y z
N MET A 1 -9.61 -24.91 -20.25
CA MET A 1 -9.55 -23.44 -20.05
C MET A 1 -9.79 -22.85 -21.42
N SER A 2 -11.07 -22.64 -21.76
CA SER A 2 -11.46 -21.95 -22.98
C SER A 2 -11.75 -20.52 -22.57
N ASP A 3 -10.97 -19.60 -23.11
CA ASP A 3 -11.16 -18.17 -22.93
C ASP A 3 -12.55 -17.77 -23.42
N ASP A 4 -13.44 -17.43 -22.48
CA ASP A 4 -14.63 -16.63 -22.77
C ASP A 4 -14.18 -15.19 -23.06
N LEU A 5 -13.57 -14.99 -24.23
CA LEU A 5 -13.33 -13.67 -24.80
C LEU A 5 -14.69 -13.04 -25.10
N ARG A 6 -15.20 -12.30 -24.12
CA ARG A 6 -16.37 -11.43 -24.23
C ARG A 6 -16.19 -10.56 -25.48
N SER A 7 -17.00 -10.81 -26.51
CA SER A 7 -16.97 -9.99 -27.72
C SER A 7 -17.23 -8.52 -27.35
N PRO A 8 -16.42 -7.58 -27.87
CA PRO A 8 -16.60 -6.16 -27.57
C PRO A 8 -17.99 -5.69 -28.01
N SER A 9 -18.59 -4.83 -27.21
CA SER A 9 -19.89 -4.21 -27.52
C SER A 9 -19.76 -3.43 -28.83
N PRO A 10 -20.65 -3.61 -29.82
CA PRO A 10 -20.54 -2.93 -31.11
C PRO A 10 -20.67 -1.40 -31.02
N ASP A 11 -21.17 -0.90 -29.89
CA ASP A 11 -21.36 0.53 -29.60
C ASP A 11 -20.31 1.09 -28.62
N ALA A 12 -19.23 0.36 -28.33
CA ALA A 12 -18.12 0.92 -27.56
C ALA A 12 -17.43 1.97 -28.44
N GLU A 13 -17.57 3.25 -28.06
CA GLU A 13 -16.90 4.37 -28.70
C GLU A 13 -15.40 4.03 -28.80
N GLN A 14 -14.89 4.02 -30.03
CA GLN A 14 -13.51 3.65 -30.27
C GLN A 14 -12.62 4.65 -29.51
N PRO A 15 -11.60 4.16 -28.78
CA PRO A 15 -10.70 5.03 -28.05
C PRO A 15 -10.07 6.05 -29.00
N ASP A 16 -9.88 7.27 -28.49
CA ASP A 16 -9.31 8.39 -29.23
C ASP A 16 -8.01 7.97 -29.94
N ALA A 17 -7.85 8.41 -31.19
CA ALA A 17 -6.70 8.10 -32.01
C ALA A 17 -5.39 8.60 -31.37
N ASP A 18 -5.44 9.74 -30.67
CA ASP A 18 -4.29 10.31 -29.98
C ASP A 18 -3.89 9.46 -28.77
N TYR A 19 -4.86 8.94 -28.02
CA TYR A 19 -4.60 7.99 -26.94
C TYR A 19 -3.95 6.70 -27.47
N LEU A 20 -4.50 6.12 -28.55
CA LEU A 20 -3.91 4.93 -29.15
C LEU A 20 -2.51 5.17 -29.71
N ALA A 21 -2.23 6.36 -30.25
CA ALA A 21 -0.91 6.72 -30.73
C ALA A 21 0.10 6.80 -29.58
N GLU A 22 -0.29 7.38 -28.44
CA GLU A 22 0.56 7.48 -27.27
C GLU A 22 0.80 6.11 -26.63
N VAL A 23 -0.24 5.29 -26.46
CA VAL A 23 -0.10 3.94 -25.93
C VAL A 23 0.82 3.09 -26.81
N ARG A 24 0.72 3.19 -28.15
CA ARG A 24 1.66 2.51 -29.05
C ARG A 24 3.10 2.99 -28.90
N ARG A 25 3.33 4.27 -28.60
CA ARG A 25 4.67 4.79 -28.30
C ARG A 25 5.21 4.20 -27.01
N LEU A 26 4.39 4.12 -25.95
CA LEU A 26 4.77 3.49 -24.69
C LEU A 26 5.15 2.03 -24.90
N VAL A 27 4.34 1.26 -25.64
CA VAL A 27 4.66 -0.15 -25.96
C VAL A 27 5.96 -0.26 -26.75
N ALA A 28 6.18 0.64 -27.72
CA ALA A 28 7.43 0.65 -28.49
C ALA A 28 8.65 0.99 -27.61
N ALA A 29 8.49 1.86 -26.61
CA ALA A 29 9.52 2.17 -25.62
C ALA A 29 9.79 0.98 -24.70
N ALA A 30 8.73 0.36 -24.17
CA ALA A 30 8.78 -0.86 -23.35
C ALA A 30 9.50 -2.01 -24.06
N ARG A 31 9.25 -2.20 -25.37
CA ARG A 31 9.97 -3.20 -26.19
C ARG A 31 11.49 -2.97 -26.24
N ARG A 32 11.95 -1.73 -26.11
CA ARG A 32 13.39 -1.37 -26.12
C ARG A 32 14.02 -1.32 -24.74
N SER A 33 13.21 -1.14 -23.69
CA SER A 33 13.69 -1.08 -22.31
C SER A 33 13.81 -2.49 -21.72
N PRO A 34 14.86 -2.81 -20.96
CA PRO A 34 14.92 -4.04 -20.15
C PRO A 34 13.92 -4.04 -18.99
N GLU A 35 13.41 -2.88 -18.59
CA GLU A 35 12.52 -2.71 -17.44
C GLU A 35 11.04 -2.88 -17.82
N VAL A 36 10.21 -3.21 -16.82
CA VAL A 36 8.75 -3.30 -16.95
C VAL A 36 8.17 -1.89 -16.85
N ASP A 37 7.22 -1.59 -17.73
CA ASP A 37 6.40 -0.39 -17.62
C ASP A 37 5.17 -0.71 -16.76
N ASP A 38 5.20 -0.29 -15.49
CA ASP A 38 4.20 -0.66 -14.50
C ASP A 38 2.82 -0.03 -14.80
N GLU A 39 2.78 1.15 -15.42
CA GLU A 39 1.52 1.81 -15.81
C GLU A 39 0.85 1.03 -16.94
N LEU A 40 1.61 0.67 -17.98
CA LEU A 40 1.09 -0.12 -19.10
C LEU A 40 0.64 -1.52 -18.66
N LEU A 41 1.37 -2.14 -17.72
CA LEU A 41 0.99 -3.43 -17.15
C LEU A 41 -0.29 -3.32 -16.29
N ALA A 42 -0.45 -2.23 -15.52
CA ALA A 42 -1.66 -1.97 -14.75
C ALA A 42 -2.89 -1.79 -15.66
N ASP A 43 -2.76 -1.07 -16.76
CA ASP A 43 -3.82 -0.92 -17.77
C ASP A 43 -4.20 -2.25 -18.42
N TYR A 44 -3.21 -3.10 -18.70
CA TYR A 44 -3.43 -4.45 -19.22
C TYR A 44 -4.20 -5.32 -18.20
N VAL A 45 -3.74 -5.39 -16.95
CA VAL A 45 -4.37 -6.19 -15.89
C VAL A 45 -5.78 -5.67 -15.55
N GLY A 46 -5.98 -4.36 -15.56
CA GLY A 46 -7.28 -3.72 -15.37
C GLY A 46 -8.25 -3.88 -16.55
N GLY A 47 -7.78 -4.43 -17.67
CA GLY A 47 -8.57 -4.62 -18.89
C GLY A 47 -8.86 -3.34 -19.67
N ALA A 48 -8.16 -2.24 -19.36
CA ALA A 48 -8.31 -0.96 -20.06
C ALA A 48 -7.84 -1.04 -21.52
N LEU A 49 -6.94 -1.99 -21.83
CA LEU A 49 -6.42 -2.20 -23.19
C LEU A 49 -7.31 -3.09 -24.07
N ALA A 50 -8.41 -3.63 -23.54
CA ALA A 50 -9.24 -4.60 -24.25
C ALA A 50 -9.74 -4.08 -25.61
N GLY A 51 -9.41 -4.79 -26.69
CA GLY A 51 -9.85 -4.45 -28.06
C GLY A 51 -9.13 -3.28 -28.72
N THR A 52 -8.04 -2.76 -28.14
CA THR A 52 -7.25 -1.64 -28.70
C THR A 52 -6.18 -2.06 -29.72
N GLY A 53 -5.91 -3.36 -29.87
CA GLY A 53 -4.76 -3.88 -30.61
C GLY A 53 -3.42 -3.76 -29.85
N VAL A 54 -3.42 -3.06 -28.71
CA VAL A 54 -2.28 -2.93 -27.81
C VAL A 54 -2.23 -4.12 -26.85
N GLU A 55 -3.39 -4.63 -26.46
CA GLU A 55 -3.53 -5.80 -25.60
C GLU A 55 -2.67 -6.98 -26.09
N GLU A 56 -2.71 -7.28 -27.38
CA GLU A 56 -1.92 -8.36 -27.99
C GLU A 56 -0.41 -8.07 -27.93
N GLN A 57 -0.01 -6.81 -28.03
CA GLN A 57 1.40 -6.42 -27.95
C GLN A 57 1.95 -6.54 -26.53
N VAL A 58 1.14 -6.23 -25.51
CA VAL A 58 1.50 -6.44 -24.11
C VAL A 58 1.48 -7.93 -23.75
N ALA A 59 0.51 -8.69 -24.28
CA ALA A 59 0.49 -10.15 -24.15
C ALA A 59 1.75 -10.81 -24.74
N GLU A 60 2.22 -10.32 -25.89
CA GLU A 60 3.50 -10.75 -26.48
C GLU A 60 4.71 -10.43 -25.58
N LEU A 61 4.75 -9.23 -24.97
CA LEU A 61 5.79 -8.87 -23.99
C LEU A 61 5.79 -9.83 -22.79
N ILE A 62 4.63 -10.11 -22.20
CA ILE A 62 4.47 -11.07 -21.09
C ILE A 62 4.89 -12.49 -21.51
N ALA A 63 4.57 -12.90 -22.74
CA ALA A 63 4.92 -14.21 -23.25
C ALA A 63 6.42 -14.37 -23.49
N THR A 64 7.09 -13.32 -23.99
CA THR A 64 8.49 -13.40 -24.44
C THR A 64 9.50 -12.98 -23.39
N ARG A 65 9.11 -12.13 -22.42
CA ARG A 65 10.05 -11.49 -21.48
C ARG A 65 9.84 -11.96 -20.04
N PRO A 66 10.86 -12.58 -19.40
CA PRO A 66 10.73 -13.13 -18.04
C PRO A 66 10.30 -12.11 -16.97
N GLU A 67 10.83 -10.90 -17.03
CA GLU A 67 10.54 -9.81 -16.09
C GLU A 67 9.08 -9.33 -16.20
N TRP A 68 8.57 -9.16 -17.42
CA TRP A 68 7.16 -8.84 -17.67
C TRP A 68 6.23 -9.96 -17.18
N ARG A 69 6.62 -11.22 -17.40
CA ARG A 69 5.86 -12.37 -16.90
C ARG A 69 5.80 -12.41 -15.38
N SER A 70 6.92 -12.16 -14.71
CA SER A 70 6.99 -12.12 -13.25
C SER A 70 6.16 -10.98 -12.67
N ALA A 71 6.23 -9.79 -13.26
CA ALA A 71 5.45 -8.64 -12.84
C ALA A 71 3.95 -8.88 -13.05
N HIS A 72 3.54 -9.40 -14.22
CA HIS A 72 2.15 -9.76 -14.49
C HIS A 72 1.61 -10.79 -13.50
N ALA A 73 2.40 -11.84 -13.19
CA ALA A 73 2.03 -12.85 -12.20
C ALA A 73 1.82 -12.28 -10.79
N ALA A 74 2.53 -11.21 -10.42
CA ALA A 74 2.34 -10.50 -9.15
C ALA A 74 1.15 -9.53 -9.19
N ALA A 75 0.93 -8.84 -10.32
CA ALA A 75 -0.11 -7.84 -10.47
C ALA A 75 -1.53 -8.42 -10.47
N VAL A 76 -1.75 -9.57 -11.13
CA VAL A 76 -3.07 -10.23 -11.22
C VAL A 76 -3.71 -10.51 -9.84
N PRO A 77 -3.04 -11.18 -8.88
CA PRO A 77 -3.61 -11.41 -7.56
C PRO A 77 -3.77 -10.12 -6.75
N ALA A 78 -2.89 -9.12 -6.94
CA ALA A 78 -3.01 -7.82 -6.28
C ALA A 78 -4.28 -7.07 -6.73
N ASP A 79 -4.54 -7.00 -8.04
CA ASP A 79 -5.77 -6.42 -8.59
C ASP A 79 -7.03 -7.16 -8.11
N ALA A 80 -6.99 -8.50 -8.06
CA ALA A 80 -8.08 -9.30 -7.54
C ALA A 80 -8.38 -9.00 -6.06
N ALA A 81 -7.35 -8.79 -5.24
CA ALA A 81 -7.50 -8.40 -3.83
C ALA A 81 -8.12 -7.00 -3.70
N VAL A 82 -7.64 -6.01 -4.46
CA VAL A 82 -8.21 -4.66 -4.48
C VAL A 82 -9.69 -4.69 -4.89
N ARG A 83 -10.04 -5.47 -5.92
CA ARG A 83 -11.45 -5.64 -6.33
C ARG A 83 -12.30 -6.29 -5.25
N ALA A 84 -11.75 -7.25 -4.50
CA ALA A 84 -12.44 -7.88 -3.38
C ALA A 84 -12.66 -6.89 -2.22
N ASP A 85 -11.65 -6.10 -1.88
CA ASP A 85 -11.73 -5.06 -0.85
C ASP A 85 -12.75 -3.98 -1.23
N LEU A 86 -12.72 -3.51 -2.48
CA LEU A 86 -13.70 -2.54 -2.98
C LEU A 86 -15.12 -3.12 -2.99
N ALA A 87 -15.28 -4.40 -3.35
CA ALA A 87 -16.58 -5.07 -3.26
C ALA A 87 -17.04 -5.17 -1.80
N HIS A 88 -16.14 -5.44 -0.85
CA HIS A 88 -16.43 -5.47 0.57
C HIS A 88 -16.87 -4.09 1.09
N VAL A 89 -16.12 -3.03 0.76
CA VAL A 89 -16.50 -1.65 1.10
C VAL A 89 -17.85 -1.28 0.50
N GLY A 90 -18.13 -1.74 -0.73
CA GLY A 90 -19.41 -1.53 -1.41
C GLY A 90 -20.60 -2.33 -0.85
N THR A 91 -20.41 -3.23 0.13
CA THR A 91 -21.51 -4.02 0.71
C THR A 91 -22.47 -3.20 1.54
N VAL A 92 -22.03 -2.04 2.05
CA VAL A 92 -22.88 -1.07 2.74
C VAL A 92 -23.09 0.11 1.81
N PRO A 93 -24.25 0.22 1.13
CA PRO A 93 -24.52 1.35 0.27
C PRO A 93 -24.62 2.62 1.12
N THR A 94 -23.61 3.48 1.04
CA THR A 94 -23.73 4.83 1.58
C THR A 94 -24.68 5.62 0.69
N THR A 95 -25.82 6.05 1.24
CA THR A 95 -26.76 6.88 0.49
C THR A 95 -26.10 8.23 0.23
N MET A 96 -25.98 8.61 -1.04
CA MET A 96 -25.44 9.91 -1.40
C MET A 96 -26.39 11.02 -0.90
N PRO A 97 -25.89 12.06 -0.21
CA PRO A 97 -26.72 13.17 0.22
C PRO A 97 -27.46 13.80 -0.98
N PRO A 98 -28.76 14.12 -0.86
CA PRO A 98 -29.57 14.63 -1.97
C PRO A 98 -29.08 15.98 -2.50
N GLU A 99 -28.44 16.79 -1.66
CA GLU A 99 -27.82 18.05 -2.03
C GLU A 99 -26.61 17.81 -2.95
N LEU A 100 -25.80 16.80 -2.65
CA LEU A 100 -24.66 16.41 -3.47
C LEU A 100 -25.15 15.87 -4.82
N LEU A 101 -26.18 15.02 -4.82
CA LEU A 101 -26.82 14.53 -6.05
C LEU A 101 -27.34 15.67 -6.92
N SER A 102 -27.96 16.68 -6.30
CA SER A 102 -28.50 17.85 -7.00
C SER A 102 -27.39 18.67 -7.64
N ARG A 103 -26.32 18.94 -6.87
CA ARG A 103 -25.15 19.70 -7.33
C ARG A 103 -24.41 18.99 -8.46
N LEU A 104 -24.20 17.67 -8.35
CA LEU A 104 -23.60 16.87 -9.41
C LEU A 104 -24.49 16.88 -10.67
N GLY A 105 -25.80 16.73 -10.49
CA GLY A 105 -26.76 16.78 -11.58
C GLY A 105 -26.77 18.14 -12.32
N GLU A 106 -26.59 19.24 -11.59
CA GLU A 106 -26.45 20.58 -12.18
C GLU A 106 -25.14 20.73 -12.94
N GLY A 107 -24.01 20.35 -12.34
CA GLY A 107 -22.70 20.38 -13.01
C GLY A 107 -22.67 19.58 -14.32
N PHE A 108 -23.29 18.40 -14.34
CA PHE A 108 -23.42 17.62 -15.57
C PHE A 108 -24.33 18.26 -16.63
N ARG A 109 -25.34 19.05 -16.24
CA ARG A 109 -26.17 19.81 -17.18
C ARG A 109 -25.41 21.00 -17.76
N GLU A 110 -24.63 21.69 -16.95
CA GLU A 110 -23.80 22.83 -17.39
C GLU A 110 -22.68 22.40 -18.34
N GLN A 111 -22.05 21.26 -18.06
CA GLN A 111 -20.97 20.71 -18.89
C GLN A 111 -21.47 20.02 -20.16
N ARG A 112 -22.79 19.91 -20.34
CA ARG A 112 -23.37 19.23 -21.50
C ARG A 112 -23.00 19.99 -22.78
N PRO A 113 -22.14 19.44 -23.65
CA PRO A 113 -21.85 20.08 -24.92
C PRO A 113 -23.12 20.05 -25.78
N ALA A 114 -23.44 21.17 -26.42
CA ALA A 114 -24.62 21.27 -27.28
C ALA A 114 -24.52 20.25 -28.43
N GLY A 115 -25.44 19.27 -28.46
CA GLY A 115 -25.56 18.32 -29.57
C GLY A 115 -25.29 16.85 -29.26
N HIS A 116 -24.82 16.48 -28.06
CA HIS A 116 -24.61 15.06 -27.73
C HIS A 116 -25.87 14.40 -27.12
N PRO A 117 -26.35 13.28 -27.71
CA PRO A 117 -27.47 12.54 -27.17
C PRO A 117 -27.06 11.83 -25.87
N VAL A 118 -27.83 12.01 -24.79
CA VAL A 118 -27.62 11.27 -23.53
C VAL A 118 -28.14 9.86 -23.73
N VAL A 119 -27.23 8.88 -23.77
CA VAL A 119 -27.59 7.46 -23.81
C VAL A 119 -27.96 7.00 -22.40
N ALA A 120 -29.21 6.57 -22.22
CA ALA A 120 -29.68 6.05 -20.95
C ALA A 120 -29.09 4.65 -20.67
N LEU A 121 -28.09 4.57 -19.80
CA LEU A 121 -27.39 3.34 -19.37
C LEU A 121 -28.32 2.25 -18.81
N ASP A 122 -29.54 2.60 -18.39
CA ASP A 122 -30.51 1.65 -17.83
C ASP A 122 -31.07 0.65 -18.85
N ARG A 123 -31.05 0.97 -20.15
CA ARG A 123 -31.50 0.03 -21.20
C ARG A 123 -30.55 -1.17 -21.32
N ASP A 124 -29.25 -0.96 -21.15
CA ASP A 124 -28.24 -2.01 -21.30
C ASP A 124 -28.17 -2.96 -20.11
N ARG A 125 -28.38 -2.47 -18.88
CA ARG A 125 -28.39 -3.34 -17.71
C ARG A 125 -29.57 -4.31 -17.69
N ARG A 126 -30.76 -3.88 -18.15
CA ARG A 126 -31.96 -4.75 -18.23
C ARG A 126 -31.87 -5.76 -19.38
N SER A 127 -31.24 -5.41 -20.50
CA SER A 127 -31.02 -6.36 -21.61
C SER A 127 -30.00 -7.44 -21.22
N ARG A 128 -28.94 -7.07 -20.50
CA ARG A 128 -27.91 -8.00 -19.98
C ARG A 128 -28.48 -9.02 -18.99
N ARG A 129 -29.37 -8.62 -18.07
CA ARG A 129 -30.02 -9.56 -17.14
C ARG A 129 -30.96 -10.55 -17.84
N ARG A 130 -31.73 -10.10 -18.85
CA ARG A 130 -32.60 -11.00 -19.61
C ARG A 130 -31.79 -12.02 -20.42
N ARG A 131 -30.64 -11.63 -20.99
CA ARG A 131 -29.79 -12.55 -21.77
C ARG A 131 -29.06 -13.58 -20.90
N ALA A 132 -28.62 -13.23 -19.70
CA ALA A 132 -27.99 -14.16 -18.77
C ALA A 132 -28.93 -15.29 -18.30
N GLN A 133 -30.25 -15.05 -18.30
CA GLN A 133 -31.26 -16.04 -17.91
C GLN A 133 -31.48 -17.13 -18.97
N TRP A 134 -31.12 -16.89 -20.24
CA TRP A 134 -31.28 -17.87 -21.32
C TRP A 134 -30.16 -18.92 -21.39
N LEU A 135 -29.05 -18.74 -20.66
CA LEU A 135 -27.92 -19.68 -20.66
C LEU A 135 -27.92 -20.67 -19.48
N ALA A 136 -28.86 -20.54 -18.53
CA ALA A 136 -28.99 -21.47 -17.39
C ALA A 136 -29.85 -22.70 -17.70
N GLY A 137 -30.20 -22.94 -18.97
CA GLY A 137 -31.19 -23.93 -19.39
C GLY A 137 -30.71 -24.93 -20.43
N ALA A 138 -29.46 -25.43 -20.38
CA ALA A 138 -29.05 -26.59 -21.16
C ALA A 138 -27.72 -27.18 -20.67
N ALA A 139 -27.76 -28.06 -19.66
CA ALA A 139 -26.65 -28.98 -19.39
C ALA A 139 -27.20 -30.30 -18.81
N ALA A 140 -27.84 -31.07 -19.68
CA ALA A 140 -28.05 -32.50 -19.50
C ALA A 140 -27.44 -33.18 -20.73
N GLY A 141 -26.40 -34.02 -20.55
CA GLY A 141 -25.85 -34.76 -21.68
C GLY A 141 -24.44 -35.35 -21.49
N VAL A 142 -24.40 -36.51 -20.82
CA VAL A 142 -23.53 -37.68 -21.07
C VAL A 142 -22.02 -37.47 -21.27
N LEU A 143 -21.25 -37.88 -20.24
CA LEU A 143 -19.81 -38.15 -20.36
C LEU A 143 -19.58 -39.67 -20.28
N VAL A 144 -19.16 -40.27 -21.39
CA VAL A 144 -18.56 -41.61 -21.44
C VAL A 144 -17.33 -41.53 -22.34
N LEU A 145 -16.20 -42.04 -21.84
CA LEU A 145 -15.03 -42.66 -22.51
C LEU A 145 -13.83 -42.47 -21.55
N ALA A 146 -13.41 -43.51 -20.83
CA ALA A 146 -12.58 -44.65 -21.24
C ALA A 146 -11.13 -44.44 -20.76
N PHE A 147 -10.84 -45.00 -19.58
CA PHE A 147 -9.51 -45.18 -19.04
C PHE A 147 -8.79 -46.32 -19.77
N ALA A 148 -7.64 -46.04 -20.37
CA ALA A 148 -6.61 -47.00 -20.73
C ALA A 148 -5.29 -46.51 -20.12
N GLY A 149 -4.74 -47.32 -19.22
CA GLY A 149 -3.62 -46.94 -18.36
C GLY A 149 -2.25 -46.94 -19.03
N ILE A 150 -1.32 -46.27 -18.37
CA ILE A 150 0.10 -46.60 -18.38
C ILE A 150 0.56 -46.67 -16.93
N ALA A 151 1.13 -47.82 -16.58
CA ALA A 151 1.82 -48.10 -15.34
C ALA A 151 3.24 -47.51 -15.34
N GLY A 152 3.75 -47.13 -14.16
CA GLY A 152 5.15 -46.75 -13.97
C GLY A 152 5.44 -46.37 -12.52
N ALA A 153 5.92 -47.34 -11.76
CA ALA A 153 6.23 -47.27 -10.33
C ALA A 153 7.54 -46.55 -10.00
N SER A 154 7.66 -46.02 -8.76
CA SER A 154 8.81 -46.06 -7.82
C SER A 154 8.57 -45.00 -6.72
N VAL A 155 8.14 -45.35 -5.50
CA VAL A 155 8.94 -45.83 -4.34
C VAL A 155 9.78 -44.71 -3.68
N LEU A 156 9.42 -44.36 -2.43
CA LEU A 156 10.24 -44.16 -1.21
C LEU A 156 9.34 -43.46 -0.16
N THR A 157 8.60 -44.19 0.70
CA THR A 157 8.95 -44.54 2.11
C THR A 157 9.52 -43.38 2.92
N GLY A 158 8.78 -42.84 3.89
CA GLY A 158 8.94 -43.16 5.32
C GLY A 158 9.68 -41.99 5.98
N GLY A 159 9.21 -41.35 7.04
CA GLY A 159 8.99 -41.91 8.37
C GLY A 159 9.79 -41.05 9.37
N GLN A 160 9.22 -40.82 10.54
CA GLN A 160 9.70 -40.05 11.70
C GLN A 160 11.21 -40.11 12.00
N ASP A 161 11.74 -39.07 12.66
CA ASP A 161 12.31 -39.26 14.01
C ASP A 161 12.52 -37.94 14.78
N ARG A 162 12.19 -38.02 16.07
CA ARG A 162 12.60 -37.14 17.16
C ARG A 162 13.92 -37.65 17.74
N ASP A 163 14.52 -36.80 18.59
CA ASP A 163 15.55 -37.06 19.61
C ASP A 163 16.89 -36.39 19.29
N ALA A 164 17.30 -35.34 20.00
CA ALA A 164 17.73 -35.24 21.40
C ALA A 164 19.26 -35.33 21.53
N SER A 165 19.87 -34.27 22.07
CA SER A 165 21.08 -34.24 22.94
C SER A 165 21.61 -32.79 22.96
N SER A 166 21.41 -32.01 24.03
CA SER A 166 22.16 -31.96 25.29
C SER A 166 23.67 -31.72 25.13
N SER A 167 24.16 -30.55 25.61
CA SER A 167 25.30 -30.48 26.56
C SER A 167 25.70 -29.05 26.95
N ARG A 168 25.65 -28.81 28.28
CA ARG A 168 26.63 -28.13 29.18
C ARG A 168 26.98 -26.64 28.92
N ALA A 169 26.64 -25.73 29.83
CA ALA A 169 27.21 -25.46 31.17
C ALA A 169 28.49 -24.59 31.14
N GLY A 170 28.43 -23.43 31.79
CA GLY A 170 29.59 -22.56 32.02
C GLY A 170 29.23 -21.24 32.71
N SER A 171 29.09 -21.26 34.03
CA SER A 171 29.15 -20.04 34.85
C SER A 171 30.57 -19.51 34.92
N ALA A 172 30.75 -18.19 34.87
CA ALA A 172 31.84 -17.51 35.56
C ALA A 172 31.42 -16.08 35.96
N ARG A 173 31.48 -15.83 37.27
CA ARG A 173 31.46 -14.51 37.89
C ARG A 173 32.86 -13.87 37.83
N GLN A 174 32.86 -12.56 38.06
CA GLN A 174 33.92 -11.71 38.63
C GLN A 174 34.98 -11.13 37.69
N GLY A 175 35.13 -9.81 37.80
CA GLY A 175 36.23 -9.04 37.24
C GLY A 175 35.96 -7.54 37.28
N ALA A 176 35.74 -6.99 38.47
CA ALA A 176 35.81 -5.54 38.69
C ALA A 176 37.27 -5.13 38.88
N THR A 177 37.75 -4.13 38.13
CA THR A 177 38.83 -3.21 38.54
C THR A 177 38.68 -1.86 37.81
N PRO A 178 39.15 -0.75 38.39
CA PRO A 178 38.70 0.61 38.05
C PRO A 178 39.74 1.49 37.30
N SER A 179 39.22 2.60 36.74
CA SER A 179 39.90 3.87 36.37
C SER A 179 40.80 3.90 35.11
N PRO A 180 41.01 5.07 34.43
CA PRO A 180 40.95 6.43 34.97
C PRO A 180 40.09 7.46 34.21
N THR A 181 39.86 8.54 34.94
CA THR A 181 39.27 9.82 34.57
C THR A 181 40.00 10.51 33.42
N THR A 182 39.28 10.85 32.34
CA THR A 182 39.68 11.94 31.45
C THR A 182 38.58 12.99 31.46
N LYS A 183 38.94 14.11 32.09
CA LYS A 183 38.16 15.33 32.28
C LYS A 183 38.14 16.08 30.93
N GLY A 184 37.01 16.09 30.26
CA GLY A 184 36.72 16.88 29.05
C GLY A 184 35.43 17.69 29.25
N PRO A 185 35.29 18.87 28.61
CA PRO A 185 34.51 19.98 29.13
C PRO A 185 33.01 19.73 29.19
N ASN A 186 32.45 19.95 30.38
CA ASN A 186 31.02 20.01 30.64
C ASN A 186 30.39 21.15 29.83
N HIS A 187 29.85 20.84 28.65
CA HIS A 187 28.67 21.54 28.16
C HIS A 187 27.45 20.88 28.81
N ALA A 188 27.30 21.14 30.11
CA ALA A 188 26.01 21.00 30.77
C ALA A 188 25.09 22.04 30.14
N GLN A 189 24.42 21.67 29.05
CA GLN A 189 23.26 22.39 28.59
C GLN A 189 22.27 22.37 29.74
N ILE A 190 22.00 23.55 30.28
CA ILE A 190 20.93 23.82 31.23
C ILE A 190 19.65 23.44 30.49
N ALA A 191 19.15 22.24 30.72
CA ALA A 191 17.81 21.86 30.32
C ALA A 191 16.85 22.84 31.03
N PRO A 192 15.95 23.51 30.29
CA PRO A 192 14.91 24.31 30.93
C PRO A 192 14.13 23.41 31.88
N LYS A 193 14.06 23.82 33.15
CA LYS A 193 13.43 23.05 34.23
C LYS A 193 11.90 22.90 34.08
N ASP A 194 11.36 23.41 32.97
CA ASP A 194 9.93 23.46 32.64
C ASP A 194 9.59 22.75 31.31
N ALA A 195 10.56 22.08 30.65
CA ALA A 195 10.25 21.27 29.49
C ALA A 195 9.57 19.97 29.97
N ARG A 196 8.23 19.91 29.89
CA ARG A 196 7.48 18.64 29.83
C ARG A 196 7.13 18.38 28.36
N PRO A 197 7.96 17.65 27.61
CA PRO A 197 7.77 17.52 26.18
C PRO A 197 7.53 16.05 25.85
N THR A 198 6.29 15.61 26.01
CA THR A 198 5.73 14.32 25.54
C THR A 198 4.33 14.06 26.12
N ASP A 199 3.83 14.93 27.01
CA ASP A 199 2.46 14.84 27.54
C ASP A 199 1.45 14.83 26.38
N GLY A 200 0.88 13.65 26.10
CA GLY A 200 -0.13 13.44 25.06
C GLY A 200 0.37 12.83 23.74
N VAL A 201 1.67 12.65 23.53
CA VAL A 201 2.20 11.96 22.34
C VAL A 201 2.10 10.45 22.54
N ARG A 202 1.33 9.77 21.69
CA ARG A 202 1.23 8.30 21.71
C ARG A 202 2.44 7.69 21.01
N LEU A 203 2.98 6.60 21.57
CA LEU A 203 4.06 5.84 20.97
C LEU A 203 3.53 4.50 20.46
N ALA A 204 3.92 4.14 19.24
CA ALA A 204 3.65 2.86 18.60
C ALA A 204 4.94 2.30 18.01
N ALA A 205 5.01 0.98 17.84
CA ALA A 205 6.11 0.31 17.18
C ALA A 205 5.54 -0.76 16.25
N SER A 206 4.95 -0.32 15.14
CA SER A 206 4.24 -1.21 14.22
C SER A 206 5.18 -2.10 13.40
N GLY A 207 6.41 -1.66 13.17
CA GLY A 207 7.35 -2.33 12.25
C GLY A 207 6.89 -2.34 10.78
N THR A 208 5.85 -1.58 10.44
CA THR A 208 5.30 -1.50 9.08
C THR A 208 6.33 -0.90 8.12
N ASP A 209 6.47 -1.45 6.91
CA ASP A 209 7.28 -0.81 5.86
C ASP A 209 6.43 0.16 5.05
N TYR A 210 6.56 1.45 5.37
CA TYR A 210 5.87 2.52 4.68
C TYR A 210 6.61 2.91 3.39
N THR A 211 5.84 3.20 2.35
CA THR A 211 6.28 3.83 1.11
C THR A 211 5.66 5.23 1.01
N VAL A 212 6.03 6.01 0.00
CA VAL A 212 5.44 7.34 -0.21
C VAL A 212 3.91 7.26 -0.32
N ASP A 213 3.39 6.18 -0.90
CA ASP A 213 1.96 5.98 -1.14
C ASP A 213 1.21 5.48 0.10
N THR A 214 1.90 4.81 1.03
CA THR A 214 1.28 4.23 2.22
C THR A 214 1.50 5.05 3.50
N VAL A 215 2.45 5.99 3.53
CA VAL A 215 2.66 6.93 4.65
C VAL A 215 1.36 7.65 5.07
N PRO A 216 0.48 8.11 4.16
CA PRO A 216 -0.79 8.73 4.55
C PRO A 216 -1.67 7.85 5.46
N GLN A 217 -1.57 6.52 5.33
CA GLN A 217 -2.33 5.55 6.12
C GLN A 217 -1.79 5.39 7.56
N ALA A 218 -0.59 5.92 7.85
CA ALA A 218 0.02 5.82 9.18
C ALA A 218 -0.85 6.49 10.26
N ALA A 219 -1.51 7.60 9.92
CA ALA A 219 -2.41 8.30 10.84
C ALA A 219 -3.57 7.42 11.32
N ASP A 220 -4.15 6.61 10.42
CA ASP A 220 -5.28 5.74 10.72
C ASP A 220 -4.86 4.49 11.51
N ARG A 221 -3.72 3.89 11.14
CA ARG A 221 -3.25 2.63 11.77
C ARG A 221 -2.66 2.86 13.15
N ALA A 222 -1.80 3.85 13.31
CA ALA A 222 -1.09 4.02 14.56
C ALA A 222 -1.99 4.64 15.67
N GLY A 223 -3.19 5.14 15.32
CA GLY A 223 -4.26 5.42 16.27
C GLY A 223 -4.83 4.17 16.97
N GLN A 224 -4.70 2.98 16.36
CA GLN A 224 -5.26 1.73 16.87
C GLN A 224 -4.26 0.91 17.72
N GLN A 225 -2.96 1.24 17.68
CA GLN A 225 -1.88 0.44 18.26
C GLN A 225 -1.03 1.21 19.28
N ALA A 226 -1.66 2.00 20.15
CA ALA A 226 -0.93 2.66 21.24
C ALA A 226 -0.41 1.62 22.25
N LEU A 227 0.90 1.56 22.42
CA LEU A 227 1.57 0.66 23.35
C LEU A 227 2.02 1.41 24.61
N SER A 228 2.16 0.69 25.73
CA SER A 228 2.85 1.22 26.91
C SER A 228 4.33 1.46 26.62
N SER A 229 4.96 2.47 27.25
CA SER A 229 6.36 2.85 26.99
C SER A 229 7.37 1.70 27.10
N SER A 230 7.14 0.74 28.03
CA SER A 230 7.98 -0.45 28.17
C SER A 230 7.84 -1.45 27.01
N ALA A 231 6.64 -1.60 26.46
CA ALA A 231 6.39 -2.47 25.32
C ALA A 231 6.96 -1.88 24.02
N VAL A 232 6.89 -0.56 23.87
CA VAL A 232 7.55 0.16 22.77
C VAL A 232 9.06 -0.07 22.81
N ALA A 233 9.70 0.15 23.96
CA ALA A 233 11.15 -0.01 24.09
C ALA A 233 11.67 -1.42 23.71
N ALA A 234 10.84 -2.46 23.89
CA ALA A 234 11.17 -3.83 23.51
C ALA A 234 10.93 -4.14 22.02
N ALA A 235 9.97 -3.46 21.38
CA ALA A 235 9.58 -3.70 19.99
C ALA A 235 10.36 -2.85 18.97
N VAL A 236 10.98 -1.76 19.42
CA VAL A 236 11.70 -0.81 18.55
C VAL A 236 13.03 -1.40 18.05
N PRO A 237 13.31 -1.34 16.73
CA PRO A 237 14.61 -1.71 16.17
C PRO A 237 15.79 -1.00 16.84
N GLY A 238 16.94 -1.68 16.89
CA GLY A 238 18.13 -1.19 17.60
C GLY A 238 18.59 0.20 17.16
N GLU A 239 18.49 0.53 15.86
CA GLU A 239 18.90 1.84 15.34
C GLU A 239 17.98 2.98 15.80
N LEU A 240 16.70 2.70 16.03
CA LEU A 240 15.70 3.69 16.47
C LEU A 240 15.60 3.77 18.00
N ARG A 241 16.20 2.83 18.74
CA ARG A 241 16.15 2.80 20.21
C ARG A 241 16.54 4.13 20.86
N PRO A 242 17.54 4.89 20.36
CA PRO A 242 17.84 6.21 20.92
C PRO A 242 16.67 7.20 20.87
N LEU A 243 15.77 7.09 19.89
CA LEU A 243 14.57 7.94 19.79
C LEU A 243 13.48 7.57 20.81
N THR A 244 13.64 6.48 21.56
CA THR A 244 12.76 6.15 22.70
C THR A 244 13.14 6.91 23.97
N ASP A 245 14.31 7.57 23.99
CA ASP A 245 14.69 8.49 25.06
C ASP A 245 13.83 9.78 24.98
N PRO A 246 13.10 10.15 26.04
CA PRO A 246 12.21 11.31 26.00
C PRO A 246 12.90 12.61 25.63
N ALA A 247 14.14 12.84 26.09
CA ALA A 247 14.88 14.06 25.80
C ALA A 247 15.35 14.14 24.34
N ARG A 248 15.77 13.02 23.74
CA ARG A 248 16.08 12.97 22.31
C ARG A 248 14.83 13.11 21.45
N LEU A 249 13.73 12.45 21.82
CA LEU A 249 12.47 12.55 21.08
C LEU A 249 11.93 13.98 21.08
N ASP A 250 11.95 14.68 22.21
CA ASP A 250 11.57 16.09 22.29
C ASP A 250 12.39 16.96 21.32
N ARG A 251 13.72 16.84 21.36
CA ARG A 251 14.59 17.58 20.42
C ARG A 251 14.25 17.26 18.97
N CYS A 252 13.99 16.00 18.66
CA CYS A 252 13.56 15.57 17.33
C CYS A 252 12.25 16.26 16.90
N LEU A 253 11.22 16.25 17.76
CA LEU A 253 9.93 16.88 17.50
C LEU A 253 10.05 18.42 17.38
N HIS A 254 10.91 19.04 18.18
CA HIS A 254 11.19 20.46 18.10
C HIS A 254 11.93 20.84 16.81
N GLN A 255 12.90 20.02 16.38
CA GLN A 255 13.66 20.21 15.15
C GLN A 255 12.82 19.97 13.89
N LEU A 256 11.84 19.07 13.96
CA LEU A 256 10.92 18.83 12.85
C LEU A 256 10.17 20.07 12.42
N GLY A 257 10.16 21.11 13.28
CA GLY A 257 9.45 22.31 12.98
C GLY A 257 8.00 21.94 12.78
N VAL A 258 7.27 21.86 13.87
CA VAL A 258 5.82 22.05 13.83
C VAL A 258 5.53 23.55 14.02
N PRO A 259 5.98 24.50 13.15
CA PRO A 259 5.53 25.87 13.23
C PRO A 259 4.06 25.91 12.83
N GLY A 260 3.32 26.87 13.40
CA GLY A 260 1.92 27.12 13.03
C GLY A 260 0.88 26.29 13.78
N GLY A 261 1.15 25.89 15.03
CA GLY A 261 0.12 25.29 15.90
C GLY A 261 -0.14 23.80 15.68
N TYR A 262 0.78 23.09 15.02
CA TYR A 262 0.73 21.63 14.93
C TYR A 262 1.16 21.00 16.26
N THR A 263 0.40 20.04 16.73
CA THR A 263 0.73 19.23 17.92
C THR A 263 1.01 17.81 17.47
N ALA A 264 2.19 17.28 17.82
CA ALA A 264 2.49 15.87 17.61
C ALA A 264 1.53 15.05 18.46
N SER A 265 0.81 14.12 17.82
CA SER A 265 -0.17 13.27 18.49
C SER A 265 0.31 11.83 18.61
N LEU A 266 1.26 11.44 17.75
CA LEU A 266 1.67 10.06 17.56
C LEU A 266 3.06 9.95 16.94
N VAL A 267 3.83 8.98 17.39
CA VAL A 267 5.09 8.54 16.80
C VAL A 267 5.05 7.02 16.64
N ASP A 268 5.16 6.54 15.41
CA ASP A 268 5.24 5.11 15.08
C ASP A 268 6.65 4.74 14.65
N PHE A 269 7.30 3.82 15.39
CA PHE A 269 8.59 3.27 15.03
C PHE A 269 8.41 2.13 14.03
N ALA A 270 8.91 2.33 12.81
CA ALA A 270 8.57 1.52 11.66
C ALA A 270 9.74 1.44 10.66
N LEU A 271 9.46 0.98 9.44
CA LEU A 271 10.37 1.06 8.30
C LEU A 271 9.82 2.09 7.29
N PHE A 272 10.70 2.78 6.59
CA PHE A 272 10.36 3.57 5.41
C PHE A 272 11.27 3.17 4.27
N ARG A 273 10.70 2.59 3.22
CA ARG A 273 11.46 2.00 2.09
C ARG A 273 12.54 1.04 2.59
N SER A 274 12.13 0.15 3.50
CA SER A 274 12.96 -0.88 4.13
C SER A 274 14.13 -0.36 4.97
N ARG A 275 14.07 0.89 5.44
CA ARG A 275 15.05 1.47 6.37
C ARG A 275 14.38 1.86 7.69
N PRO A 276 15.03 1.65 8.84
CA PRO A 276 14.50 2.09 10.13
C PRO A 276 14.16 3.59 10.12
N ALA A 277 12.92 3.91 10.45
CA ALA A 277 12.42 5.28 10.51
C ALA A 277 11.36 5.45 11.60
N ALA A 278 11.16 6.67 12.06
CA ALA A 278 10.02 7.05 12.89
C ALA A 278 9.05 7.90 12.07
N VAL A 279 7.77 7.55 12.10
CA VAL A 279 6.68 8.29 11.46
C VAL A 279 5.98 9.13 12.50
N VAL A 280 6.07 10.45 12.36
CA VAL A 280 5.49 11.44 13.27
C VAL A 280 4.22 11.99 12.64
N VAL A 281 3.10 11.87 13.34
CA VAL A 281 1.81 12.44 12.93
C VAL A 281 1.48 13.63 13.83
N ALA A 282 1.33 14.80 13.22
CA ALA A 282 0.99 16.04 13.89
C ALA A 282 -0.27 16.66 13.29
N SER A 283 -1.08 17.31 14.11
CA SER A 283 -2.35 17.92 13.68
C SER A 283 -2.47 19.38 14.09
N ALA A 284 -3.06 20.21 13.22
CA ALA A 284 -3.44 21.60 13.46
C ALA A 284 -4.83 21.88 12.87
N GLY A 285 -5.85 21.97 13.71
CA GLY A 285 -7.24 22.09 13.25
C GLY A 285 -7.64 20.87 12.41
N SER A 286 -8.04 21.07 11.15
CA SER A 286 -8.34 20.00 10.21
C SER A 286 -7.14 19.54 9.36
N ALA A 287 -5.98 20.15 9.54
CA ALA A 287 -4.76 19.77 8.83
C ALA A 287 -3.99 18.72 9.61
N THR A 288 -3.57 17.66 8.90
CA THR A 288 -2.69 16.61 9.40
C THR A 288 -1.38 16.69 8.63
N ARG A 289 -0.25 16.64 9.34
CA ARG A 289 1.09 16.56 8.79
C ARG A 289 1.71 15.25 9.23
N ILE A 290 2.30 14.54 8.26
CA ILE A 290 3.03 13.30 8.52
C ILE A 290 4.46 13.51 8.07
N SER A 291 5.40 13.29 8.99
CA SER A 291 6.84 13.42 8.76
C SER A 291 7.54 12.10 9.05
N VAL A 292 8.44 11.69 8.18
CA VAL A 292 9.26 10.48 8.34
C VAL A 292 10.69 10.91 8.65
N VAL A 293 11.23 10.45 9.77
CA VAL A 293 12.58 10.80 10.24
C VAL A 293 13.45 9.57 10.43
N GLY A 294 14.76 9.75 10.18
CA GLY A 294 15.74 8.71 10.41
C GLY A 294 16.15 8.53 11.89
N PRO A 295 16.97 7.50 12.18
CA PRO A 295 17.47 7.21 13.53
C PRO A 295 18.30 8.35 14.13
N GLU A 296 18.85 9.22 13.29
CA GLU A 296 19.66 10.36 13.73
C GLU A 296 18.84 11.58 14.18
N CYS A 297 17.51 11.54 14.12
CA CYS A 297 16.69 12.68 14.57
C CYS A 297 17.03 13.10 16.03
N GLY A 298 17.12 14.41 16.29
CA GLY A 298 17.39 14.92 17.63
C GLY A 298 18.87 14.95 18.06
N THR A 299 19.84 14.58 17.20
CA THR A 299 21.28 14.84 17.44
C THR A 299 21.73 16.18 16.86
N ASP A 300 21.53 16.38 15.56
CA ASP A 300 22.06 17.51 14.78
C ASP A 300 21.07 17.97 13.69
N GLY A 301 19.81 17.54 13.77
CA GLY A 301 18.73 17.97 12.88
C GLY A 301 17.55 17.01 12.90
N ALA A 302 16.51 17.35 12.14
CA ALA A 302 15.31 16.53 12.04
C ALA A 302 15.54 15.21 11.25
N HIS A 303 16.61 15.10 10.46
CA HIS A 303 16.88 13.95 9.59
C HIS A 303 15.64 13.52 8.78
N LEU A 304 14.98 14.53 8.21
CA LEU A 304 13.72 14.38 7.48
C LEU A 304 13.96 13.61 6.17
N GLN A 305 13.26 12.50 6.02
CA GLN A 305 13.32 11.67 4.80
C GLN A 305 12.13 11.91 3.88
N TYR A 306 10.96 12.18 4.46
CA TYR A 306 9.72 12.45 3.73
C TYR A 306 8.77 13.28 4.57
N GLN A 307 7.96 14.12 3.92
CA GLN A 307 6.92 14.90 4.59
C GLN A 307 5.72 15.06 3.66
N THR A 308 4.53 14.93 4.22
CA THR A 308 3.27 15.22 3.53
C THR A 308 2.31 15.95 4.47
N SER A 309 1.33 16.64 3.89
CA SER A 309 0.28 17.33 4.65
C SER A 309 -1.06 17.14 3.94
N THR A 310 -2.07 16.76 4.71
CA THR A 310 -3.45 16.55 4.25
C THR A 310 -4.36 17.52 4.97
N ILE A 311 -5.37 18.04 4.27
CA ILE A 311 -6.40 18.90 4.86
C ILE A 311 -7.71 18.14 4.77
N SER A 312 -8.32 17.85 5.92
CA SER A 312 -9.66 17.29 5.96
C SER A 312 -10.66 18.41 5.68
N LEU A 313 -11.23 18.42 4.46
CA LEU A 313 -12.36 19.27 4.13
C LEU A 313 -13.61 18.63 4.73
N HIS A 314 -14.00 19.02 5.94
CA HIS A 314 -15.34 18.70 6.41
C HIS A 314 -16.35 19.43 5.51
N ALA A 315 -17.11 18.66 4.74
CA ALA A 315 -18.29 19.17 4.08
C ALA A 315 -19.32 19.52 5.16
N SER A 316 -19.51 20.83 5.38
CA SER A 316 -20.59 21.37 6.21
C SER A 316 -21.96 21.16 5.57
#